data_AF-A0A382YXW1-F1
#
_entry.id   AF-A0A382YXW1-F1
#
_cell.length_a   1.000
_cell.length_b   1.000
_cell.length_c   1.000
_cell.angle_alpha   90.00
_cell.angle_beta   90.00
_cell.angle_gamma   90.00
#
_symmetry.space_group_name_H-M   'P 1'
#
loop_
_entity.id
_entity.type
_entity.pdbx_description
1 polymer ?
#
loop_
_entity_poly.entity_id
_entity_poly.type
_entity_poly.pdbx_seq_one_letter_code
_entity_poly.pdbx_strand_id
1 'polypeptide(L)'
;IINTDSVFSNLGLSGILALQTLSVNSTVLIGDESVQLAPIELKRNKEKIIVSMENQPLITDSEMPKLGNTVNIKTSIDVARARADRVAVIPFTIKNEDFNLSAQLKIFSQQDKVYLEFQSYIDQIDVTKINQNIPEVLANTQSTIWLDKVITEGMLTDIMLTTRFNISGELETPNTKFSANLKDAKLNVNSGWAPITDLNAKVTFSNDYVNITGKNAKLDVINLSYFNISTRNFNKPEAQLVLDGRFNSDSETISQFIKQS
;
A
#
# COMPACT_ATOMS: atom_id res chain seq x y z
N ILE A 1 -16.59 -18.23 4.67
CA ILE A 1 -15.67 -18.69 5.74
C ILE A 1 -14.68 -19.66 5.12
N ILE A 2 -13.40 -19.33 5.07
CA ILE A 2 -12.36 -20.21 4.52
C ILE A 2 -11.99 -21.21 5.62
N ASN A 3 -12.19 -22.51 5.36
CA ASN A 3 -11.75 -23.57 6.28
C ASN A 3 -10.24 -23.77 6.12
N THR A 4 -9.45 -23.29 7.07
CA THR A 4 -7.98 -23.38 7.01
C THR A 4 -7.45 -24.78 7.24
N ASP A 5 -8.14 -25.60 8.04
CA ASP A 5 -7.78 -27.01 8.19
C ASP A 5 -7.89 -27.71 6.82
N SER A 6 -8.87 -27.34 5.99
CA SER A 6 -8.99 -27.80 4.60
C SER A 6 -7.86 -27.30 3.70
N VAL A 7 -7.50 -26.00 3.75
CA VAL A 7 -6.42 -25.41 2.94
C VAL A 7 -5.06 -26.06 3.21
N PHE A 8 -4.75 -26.36 4.46
CA PHE A 8 -3.50 -27.03 4.86
C PHE A 8 -3.63 -28.54 5.05
N SER A 9 -4.83 -29.11 4.84
CA SER A 9 -5.11 -30.54 5.07
C SER A 9 -4.25 -31.44 4.19
N ASN A 10 -4.21 -32.71 4.60
CA ASN A 10 -3.80 -33.77 3.70
C ASN A 10 -4.60 -33.69 2.40
N LEU A 11 -5.93 -33.75 2.37
CA LEU A 11 -6.72 -33.81 1.13
C LEU A 11 -6.49 -32.64 0.15
N GLY A 12 -6.43 -31.38 0.61
CA GLY A 12 -6.25 -30.20 -0.24
C GLY A 12 -4.87 -30.12 -0.95
N LEU A 13 -3.80 -30.52 -0.27
CA LEU A 13 -2.43 -30.52 -0.82
C LEU A 13 -1.97 -31.90 -1.33
N SER A 14 -2.65 -32.97 -0.92
CA SER A 14 -2.38 -34.37 -1.33
C SER A 14 -3.03 -34.76 -2.64
N GLY A 15 -4.18 -34.18 -3.01
CA GLY A 15 -4.75 -34.35 -4.35
C GLY A 15 -3.81 -33.86 -5.48
N ILE A 16 -2.90 -32.95 -5.14
CA ILE A 16 -1.85 -32.40 -6.04
C ILE A 16 -0.58 -33.29 -6.03
N LEU A 17 -0.49 -34.36 -5.23
CA LEU A 17 0.74 -35.18 -5.14
C LEU A 17 1.09 -35.91 -6.44
N ALA A 18 0.08 -36.27 -7.25
CA ALA A 18 0.28 -36.96 -8.52
C ALA A 18 0.62 -36.02 -9.68
N LEU A 19 0.39 -34.71 -9.52
CA LEU A 19 0.58 -33.71 -10.57
C LEU A 19 2.04 -33.27 -10.63
N GLN A 20 2.69 -33.50 -11.77
CA GLN A 20 4.02 -32.93 -12.07
C GLN A 20 3.89 -31.52 -12.67
N THR A 21 3.00 -31.35 -13.64
CA THR A 21 2.68 -30.07 -14.26
C THR A 21 1.20 -30.03 -14.66
N LEU A 22 0.57 -28.87 -14.51
CA LEU A 22 -0.74 -28.52 -15.07
C LEU A 22 -0.65 -27.14 -15.70
N SER A 23 -1.05 -27.04 -16.96
CA SER A 23 -1.21 -25.76 -17.66
C SER A 23 -2.68 -25.56 -17.95
N VAL A 24 -3.24 -24.47 -17.47
CA VAL A 24 -4.62 -24.04 -17.74
C VAL A 24 -4.54 -22.82 -18.64
N ASN A 25 -4.75 -23.02 -19.94
CA ASN A 25 -4.56 -21.96 -20.95
C ASN A 25 -5.67 -20.89 -20.92
N SER A 26 -6.84 -21.22 -20.38
CA SER A 26 -7.95 -20.29 -20.24
C SER A 26 -8.76 -20.66 -19.01
N THR A 27 -9.01 -19.67 -18.16
CA THR A 27 -9.98 -19.75 -17.06
C THR A 27 -10.93 -18.59 -17.23
N VAL A 28 -12.24 -18.85 -17.15
CA VAL A 28 -13.26 -17.81 -17.17
C VAL A 28 -13.98 -17.84 -15.83
N LEU A 29 -13.92 -16.74 -15.10
CA LEU A 29 -14.71 -16.54 -13.90
C LEU A 29 -16.08 -16.01 -14.33
N ILE A 30 -17.13 -16.74 -14.00
CA ILE A 30 -18.51 -16.38 -14.34
C ILE A 30 -19.14 -15.71 -13.11
N GLY A 31 -19.30 -14.39 -13.17
CA GLY A 31 -20.04 -13.57 -12.22
C GLY A 31 -21.04 -12.65 -12.95
N ASP A 32 -21.35 -11.49 -12.36
CA ASP A 32 -22.17 -10.46 -13.02
C ASP A 32 -21.49 -9.94 -14.30
N GLU A 33 -20.15 -9.82 -14.27
CA GLU A 33 -19.31 -9.71 -15.46
C GLU A 33 -18.38 -10.92 -15.58
N SER A 34 -18.17 -11.40 -16.81
CA SER A 34 -17.26 -12.51 -17.07
C SER A 34 -15.82 -12.03 -17.18
N VAL A 35 -14.93 -12.59 -16.36
CA VAL A 35 -13.50 -12.22 -16.36
C VAL A 35 -12.69 -13.39 -16.91
N GLN A 36 -11.95 -13.16 -17.99
CA GLN A 36 -10.98 -14.12 -18.50
C GLN A 36 -9.62 -13.92 -17.80
N LEU A 37 -9.10 -15.00 -17.23
CA LEU A 37 -7.76 -15.02 -16.65
C LEU A 37 -6.70 -15.40 -17.69
N ALA A 38 -5.51 -14.85 -17.51
CA ALA A 38 -4.29 -15.25 -18.18
C ALA A 38 -3.97 -16.71 -17.85
N PRO A 39 -3.17 -17.39 -18.70
CA PRO A 39 -2.80 -18.78 -18.48
C PRO A 39 -2.18 -19.00 -17.10
N ILE A 40 -2.66 -20.04 -16.40
CA ILE A 40 -2.16 -20.46 -15.09
C ILE A 40 -1.31 -21.71 -15.28
N GLU A 41 -0.07 -21.66 -14.83
CA GLU A 41 0.83 -22.81 -14.79
C GLU A 41 1.09 -23.23 -13.35
N LEU A 42 0.94 -24.53 -13.10
CA LEU A 42 1.19 -25.20 -11.84
C LEU A 42 2.26 -26.25 -12.07
N LYS A 43 3.44 -26.08 -11.46
CA LYS A 43 4.55 -27.04 -11.54
C LYS A 43 4.85 -27.56 -10.14
N ARG A 44 4.96 -28.87 -9.98
CA ARG A 44 5.36 -29.48 -8.72
C ARG A 44 6.71 -30.16 -8.90
N ASN A 45 7.63 -29.85 -8.00
CA ASN A 45 8.69 -30.77 -7.65
C ASN A 45 8.38 -31.36 -6.26
N LYS A 46 9.01 -32.46 -5.88
CA LYS A 46 8.65 -33.25 -4.68
C LYS A 46 8.46 -32.39 -3.40
N GLU A 47 9.14 -31.26 -3.30
CA GLU A 47 9.13 -30.37 -2.13
C GLU A 47 8.31 -29.09 -2.31
N LYS A 48 8.14 -28.60 -3.56
CA LYS A 48 7.59 -27.28 -3.86
C LYS A 48 6.49 -27.32 -4.92
N ILE A 49 5.47 -26.50 -4.72
CA ILE A 49 4.45 -26.17 -5.73
C ILE A 49 4.75 -24.76 -6.24
N ILE A 50 5.08 -24.66 -7.52
CA ILE A 50 5.28 -23.39 -8.23
C ILE A 50 3.97 -23.06 -8.93
N VAL A 51 3.46 -21.84 -8.71
CA VAL A 51 2.30 -21.29 -9.41
C VAL A 51 2.76 -20.05 -10.15
N SER A 52 2.45 -19.97 -11.44
CA SER A 52 2.68 -18.76 -12.23
C SER A 52 1.46 -18.37 -13.06
N MET A 53 1.20 -17.07 -13.11
CA MET A 53 0.23 -16.43 -14.00
C MET A 53 0.84 -15.09 -14.38
N GLU A 54 1.16 -14.91 -15.66
CA GLU A 54 1.88 -13.74 -16.14
C GLU A 54 0.97 -12.89 -17.04
N ASN A 55 1.20 -11.59 -17.00
CA ASN A 55 0.53 -10.58 -17.81
C ASN A 55 -1.01 -10.57 -17.66
N GLN A 56 -1.54 -10.89 -16.47
CA GLN A 56 -2.98 -10.82 -16.20
C GLN A 56 -3.45 -9.35 -16.21
N PRO A 57 -4.37 -8.95 -17.10
CA PRO A 57 -4.98 -7.63 -17.02
C PRO A 57 -5.77 -7.46 -15.72
N LEU A 58 -5.66 -6.31 -15.07
CA LEU A 58 -6.56 -5.93 -13.97
C LEU A 58 -7.87 -5.43 -14.58
N ILE A 59 -8.91 -6.28 -14.62
CA ILE A 59 -10.24 -5.88 -15.10
C ILE A 59 -10.98 -5.19 -13.96
N THR A 60 -11.45 -3.96 -14.20
CA THR A 60 -12.48 -3.29 -13.40
C THR A 60 -13.49 -2.68 -14.36
N ASP A 61 -14.76 -2.96 -14.13
CA ASP A 61 -15.87 -2.73 -15.04
C ASP A 61 -16.04 -1.26 -15.51
N SER A 62 -16.54 -1.11 -16.72
CA SER A 62 -17.10 0.10 -17.39
C SER A 62 -16.24 1.35 -17.67
N GLU A 63 -15.12 1.57 -17.00
CA GLU A 63 -14.08 2.48 -17.49
C GLU A 63 -12.75 1.75 -17.34
N MET A 64 -12.03 1.55 -18.45
CA MET A 64 -10.65 1.06 -18.35
C MET A 64 -9.97 1.93 -17.29
N PRO A 65 -9.32 1.36 -16.26
CA PRO A 65 -8.39 2.16 -15.49
C PRO A 65 -7.47 2.81 -16.54
N LYS A 66 -7.10 4.09 -16.37
CA LYS A 66 -6.19 4.80 -17.29
C LYS A 66 -4.86 4.05 -17.53
N LEU A 67 -4.66 2.95 -16.83
CA LEU A 67 -3.48 2.14 -16.75
C LEU A 67 -3.62 0.86 -17.58
N GLY A 68 -2.67 0.66 -18.50
CA GLY A 68 -2.30 -0.66 -19.01
C GLY A 68 -1.56 -1.45 -17.93
N ASN A 69 -2.28 -1.95 -16.92
CA ASN A 69 -1.71 -2.72 -15.82
C ASN A 69 -1.77 -4.21 -16.08
N THR A 70 -0.67 -4.89 -15.74
CA THR A 70 -0.65 -6.35 -15.68
C THR A 70 -0.15 -6.83 -14.32
N VAL A 71 -0.76 -7.89 -13.82
CA VAL A 71 -0.30 -8.64 -12.64
C VAL A 71 0.50 -9.84 -13.10
N ASN A 72 1.67 -10.01 -12.48
CA ASN A 72 2.46 -11.23 -12.55
C ASN A 72 2.45 -11.91 -11.18
N ILE A 73 1.86 -13.09 -11.11
CA ILE A 73 1.93 -13.97 -9.96
C ILE A 73 2.99 -15.02 -10.24
N LYS A 74 3.97 -15.16 -9.35
CA LYS A 74 4.97 -16.22 -9.40
C LYS A 74 5.33 -16.63 -7.98
N THR A 75 4.72 -17.69 -7.49
CA THR A 75 4.95 -18.20 -6.14
C THR A 75 5.55 -19.60 -6.17
N SER A 76 6.30 -19.93 -5.13
CA SER A 76 6.80 -21.27 -4.85
C SER A 76 6.49 -21.60 -3.40
N ILE A 77 5.58 -22.54 -3.17
CA ILE A 77 5.14 -22.96 -1.85
C ILE A 77 5.88 -24.24 -1.49
N ASP A 78 6.76 -24.17 -0.48
CA ASP A 78 7.29 -25.35 0.19
C ASP A 78 6.18 -25.97 1.05
N VAL A 79 5.70 -27.15 0.64
CA VAL A 79 4.49 -27.75 1.22
C VAL A 79 4.74 -28.21 2.66
N ALA A 80 5.94 -28.71 2.96
CA ALA A 80 6.28 -29.19 4.29
C ALA A 80 6.42 -28.02 5.27
N ARG A 81 7.13 -26.95 4.86
CA ARG A 81 7.27 -25.74 5.68
C ARG A 81 5.95 -25.01 5.85
N ALA A 82 5.14 -24.87 4.79
CA ALA A 82 3.85 -24.20 4.89
C ALA A 82 2.91 -24.89 5.89
N ARG A 83 2.98 -26.22 5.98
CA ARG A 83 2.24 -27.00 6.98
C ARG A 83 2.80 -26.86 8.39
N ALA A 84 4.12 -27.00 8.55
CA ALA A 84 4.78 -26.92 9.84
C ALA A 84 4.62 -25.52 10.46
N ASP A 85 4.84 -24.49 9.66
CA ASP A 85 4.81 -23.09 10.08
C ASP A 85 3.37 -22.54 10.07
N ARG A 86 2.41 -23.26 9.48
CA ARG A 86 1.02 -22.79 9.22
C ARG A 86 1.02 -21.42 8.53
N VAL A 87 1.90 -21.25 7.56
CA VAL A 87 2.14 -20.00 6.83
C VAL A 87 2.23 -20.29 5.34
N ALA A 88 1.47 -19.58 4.51
CA ALA A 88 1.64 -19.54 3.07
C ALA A 88 1.97 -18.10 2.63
N VAL A 89 2.96 -17.93 1.76
CA VAL A 89 3.34 -16.63 1.19
C VAL A 89 3.21 -16.69 -0.32
N ILE A 90 2.48 -15.75 -0.90
CA ILE A 90 2.21 -15.64 -2.33
C ILE A 90 2.75 -14.28 -2.80
N PRO A 91 4.00 -14.21 -3.29
CA PRO A 91 4.50 -13.00 -3.91
C PRO A 91 3.85 -12.77 -5.28
N PHE A 92 3.61 -11.51 -5.58
CA PHE A 92 3.17 -11.04 -6.88
C PHE A 92 3.75 -9.66 -7.17
N THR A 93 3.82 -9.32 -8.44
CA THR A 93 4.25 -7.99 -8.89
C THR A 93 3.17 -7.38 -9.76
N ILE A 94 2.97 -6.07 -9.60
CA ILE A 94 2.15 -5.28 -10.50
C ILE A 94 3.08 -4.29 -11.17
N LYS A 95 3.11 -4.31 -12.50
CA LYS A 95 3.91 -3.40 -13.29
C LYS A 95 2.99 -2.43 -14.03
N ASN A 96 3.34 -1.16 -13.96
CA ASN A 96 2.70 -0.11 -14.74
C ASN A 96 3.76 0.89 -15.25
N GLU A 97 3.32 1.97 -15.88
CA GLU A 97 4.21 2.99 -16.44
C GLU A 97 4.87 3.88 -15.38
N ASP A 98 4.18 4.13 -14.25
CA ASP A 98 4.63 5.08 -13.22
C ASP A 98 5.44 4.42 -12.08
N PHE A 99 5.27 3.11 -11.83
CA PHE A 99 5.94 2.34 -10.77
C PHE A 99 5.93 0.81 -10.97
N ASN A 100 6.73 0.13 -10.15
CA ASN A 100 6.68 -1.32 -9.98
C ASN A 100 6.30 -1.65 -8.52
N LEU A 101 5.18 -2.34 -8.34
CA LEU A 101 4.76 -2.85 -7.04
C LEU A 101 5.32 -4.26 -6.85
N SER A 102 6.12 -4.44 -5.82
CA SER A 102 6.46 -5.78 -5.31
C SER A 102 5.61 -6.06 -4.09
N ALA A 103 4.78 -7.10 -4.13
CA ALA A 103 3.86 -7.41 -3.05
C ALA A 103 3.88 -8.89 -2.69
N GLN A 104 3.40 -9.20 -1.49
CA GLN A 104 3.13 -10.55 -1.06
C GLN A 104 1.83 -10.61 -0.26
N LEU A 105 1.09 -11.69 -0.47
CA LEU A 105 -0.03 -12.09 0.35
C LEU A 105 0.41 -13.21 1.28
N LYS A 106 0.37 -12.98 2.58
CA LYS A 106 0.71 -13.95 3.61
C LYS A 106 -0.56 -14.43 4.32
N ILE A 107 -0.80 -15.73 4.30
CA ILE A 107 -1.87 -16.38 5.06
C ILE A 107 -1.21 -17.12 6.22
N PHE A 108 -1.61 -16.85 7.46
CA PHE A 108 -0.99 -17.52 8.61
C PHE A 108 -1.94 -17.66 9.79
N SER A 109 -1.73 -18.68 10.61
CA SER A 109 -2.46 -18.85 11.88
C SER A 109 -1.64 -18.37 13.08
N GLN A 110 -2.26 -17.62 13.98
CA GLN A 110 -1.67 -17.15 15.24
C GLN A 110 -2.76 -17.08 16.32
N GLN A 111 -2.52 -17.65 17.51
CA GLN A 111 -3.48 -17.64 18.64
C GLN A 111 -4.89 -18.12 18.23
N ASP A 112 -4.96 -19.24 17.50
CA ASP A 112 -6.19 -19.84 16.97
C ASP A 112 -7.02 -18.96 16.01
N LYS A 113 -6.47 -17.81 15.61
CA LYS A 113 -6.99 -16.95 14.55
C LYS A 113 -6.19 -17.12 13.28
N VAL A 114 -6.83 -16.85 12.15
CA VAL A 114 -6.25 -16.88 10.81
C VAL A 114 -6.18 -15.46 10.31
N TYR A 115 -5.00 -15.09 9.85
CA TYR A 115 -4.72 -13.76 9.33
C TYR A 115 -4.39 -13.83 7.85
N LEU A 116 -4.88 -12.83 7.13
CA LEU A 116 -4.46 -12.48 5.79
C LEU A 116 -3.67 -11.17 5.89
N GLU A 117 -2.41 -11.17 5.49
CA GLU A 117 -1.57 -9.98 5.51
C GLU A 117 -1.06 -9.68 4.11
N PHE A 118 -1.48 -8.54 3.58
CA PHE A 118 -0.93 -7.95 2.38
C PHE A 118 0.26 -7.08 2.78
N GLN A 119 1.41 -7.29 2.14
CA GLN A 119 2.58 -6.44 2.26
C GLN A 119 3.02 -5.99 0.87
N SER A 120 3.31 -4.72 0.70
CA SER A 120 3.82 -4.22 -0.57
C SER A 120 4.91 -3.17 -0.41
N TYR A 121 5.70 -3.07 -1.48
CA TYR A 121 6.80 -2.14 -1.65
C TYR A 121 6.72 -1.49 -3.04
N ILE A 122 6.89 -0.17 -3.07
CA ILE A 122 7.14 0.61 -4.29
C ILE A 122 8.41 1.42 -4.03
N ASP A 123 9.36 1.32 -4.95
CA ASP A 123 10.67 2.01 -4.84
C ASP A 123 10.48 3.53 -4.82
N GLN A 124 9.78 4.06 -5.82
CA GLN A 124 9.45 5.47 -5.90
C GLN A 124 8.19 5.73 -6.73
N ILE A 125 7.52 6.84 -6.44
CA ILE A 125 6.46 7.42 -7.28
C ILE A 125 6.48 8.94 -7.13
N ASP A 126 6.28 9.65 -8.24
CA ASP A 126 6.02 11.09 -8.21
C ASP A 126 4.66 11.34 -7.55
N VAL A 127 4.59 12.31 -6.64
CA VAL A 127 3.34 12.61 -5.90
C VAL A 127 2.19 12.94 -6.86
N THR A 128 2.47 13.64 -7.96
CA THR A 128 1.46 14.02 -8.97
C THR A 128 0.86 12.82 -9.69
N LYS A 129 1.53 11.66 -9.62
CA LYS A 129 1.10 10.40 -10.21
C LYS A 129 0.28 9.53 -9.26
N ILE A 130 0.27 9.81 -7.96
CA ILE A 130 -0.45 8.98 -6.98
C ILE A 130 -1.93 8.84 -7.34
N ASN A 131 -2.63 9.94 -7.58
CA ASN A 131 -4.08 9.91 -7.85
C ASN A 131 -4.42 9.29 -9.21
N GLN A 132 -3.49 9.31 -10.16
CA GLN A 132 -3.64 8.61 -11.44
C GLN A 132 -3.58 7.09 -11.28
N ASN A 133 -3.08 6.63 -10.13
CA ASN A 133 -2.80 5.23 -9.83
C ASN A 133 -3.68 4.64 -8.71
N ILE A 134 -4.59 5.43 -8.16
CA ILE A 134 -5.57 4.98 -7.17
C ILE A 134 -6.86 4.54 -7.90
N PRO A 135 -7.45 3.38 -7.57
CA PRO A 135 -8.76 2.98 -8.11
C PRO A 135 -9.81 4.07 -7.91
N GLU A 136 -10.71 4.29 -8.87
CA GLU A 136 -11.66 5.42 -8.86
C GLU A 136 -12.51 5.49 -7.58
N VAL A 137 -12.96 4.34 -7.09
CA VAL A 137 -13.71 4.20 -5.83
C VAL A 137 -12.95 4.75 -4.61
N LEU A 138 -11.61 4.75 -4.65
CA LEU A 138 -10.73 5.29 -3.62
C LEU A 138 -10.24 6.72 -3.96
N ALA A 139 -10.20 7.09 -5.24
CA ALA A 139 -9.75 8.39 -5.71
C ALA A 139 -10.67 9.53 -5.24
N ASN A 140 -11.97 9.25 -5.14
CA ASN A 140 -12.99 10.24 -4.77
C ASN A 140 -13.25 10.37 -3.25
N THR A 141 -12.41 9.76 -2.39
CA THR A 141 -12.55 9.91 -0.95
C THR A 141 -12.06 11.28 -0.47
N GLN A 142 -12.63 11.79 0.63
CA GLN A 142 -12.20 13.08 1.22
C GLN A 142 -10.69 13.10 1.53
N SER A 143 -10.14 11.98 2.00
CA SER A 143 -8.72 11.84 2.31
C SER A 143 -7.84 11.97 1.06
N THR A 144 -8.22 11.30 -0.03
CA THR A 144 -7.47 11.37 -1.30
C THR A 144 -7.52 12.77 -1.91
N ILE A 145 -8.70 13.41 -1.90
CA ILE A 145 -8.88 14.79 -2.37
C ILE A 145 -8.06 15.77 -1.52
N TRP A 146 -7.99 15.57 -0.20
CA TRP A 146 -7.19 16.40 0.68
C TRP A 146 -5.68 16.23 0.40
N LEU A 147 -5.21 14.99 0.24
CA LEU A 147 -3.81 14.69 -0.07
C LEU A 147 -3.37 15.31 -1.40
N ASP A 148 -4.20 15.22 -2.44
CA ASP A 148 -3.94 15.84 -3.76
C ASP A 148 -3.76 17.36 -3.67
N LYS A 149 -4.54 18.01 -2.80
CA LYS A 149 -4.47 19.47 -2.61
C LYS A 149 -3.28 19.87 -1.75
N VAL A 150 -2.97 19.08 -0.73
CA VAL A 150 -1.93 19.42 0.24
C VAL A 150 -0.54 19.11 -0.31
N ILE A 151 -0.32 17.97 -0.95
CA ILE A 151 1.01 17.59 -1.47
C ILE A 151 1.01 17.79 -2.98
N THR A 152 1.60 18.89 -3.44
CA THR A 152 1.50 19.30 -4.84
C THR A 152 2.72 18.95 -5.68
N GLU A 153 3.87 18.80 -5.03
CA GLU A 153 5.15 18.44 -5.66
C GLU A 153 5.93 17.54 -4.72
N GLY A 154 6.82 16.72 -5.28
CA GLY A 154 7.76 15.87 -4.53
C GLY A 154 7.76 14.42 -4.99
N MET A 155 8.67 13.64 -4.41
CA MET A 155 8.81 12.22 -4.69
C MET A 155 8.62 11.40 -3.42
N LEU A 156 7.72 10.41 -3.48
CA LEU A 156 7.68 9.38 -2.46
C LEU A 156 8.67 8.28 -2.84
N THR A 157 9.43 7.82 -1.85
CA THR A 157 10.43 6.74 -1.98
C THR A 157 10.29 5.75 -0.82
N ASP A 158 10.78 4.53 -1.00
CA ASP A 158 10.72 3.48 0.02
C ASP A 158 9.31 3.25 0.59
N ILE A 159 8.33 3.18 -0.32
CA ILE A 159 6.91 3.14 0.03
C ILE A 159 6.57 1.73 0.45
N MET A 160 6.12 1.57 1.69
CA MET A 160 5.73 0.30 2.28
C MET A 160 4.29 0.38 2.75
N LEU A 161 3.46 -0.57 2.33
CA LEU A 161 2.09 -0.74 2.82
C LEU A 161 1.94 -2.14 3.40
N THR A 162 1.34 -2.25 4.56
CA THR A 162 1.00 -3.53 5.19
C THR A 162 -0.42 -3.47 5.71
N THR A 163 -1.27 -4.37 5.25
CA THR A 163 -2.65 -4.49 5.73
C THR A 163 -2.88 -5.90 6.23
N ARG A 164 -3.28 -6.03 7.50
CA ARG A 164 -3.60 -7.30 8.13
C ARG A 164 -5.10 -7.40 8.42
N PHE A 165 -5.70 -8.45 7.91
CA PHE A 165 -7.09 -8.83 8.16
C PHE A 165 -7.12 -10.05 9.07
N ASN A 166 -7.96 -10.02 10.10
CA ASN A 166 -8.39 -11.25 10.76
C ASN A 166 -9.54 -11.84 9.94
N ILE A 167 -9.36 -13.06 9.45
CA ILE A 167 -10.37 -13.77 8.65
C ILE A 167 -11.06 -14.89 9.44
N SER A 168 -10.80 -14.97 10.76
CA SER A 168 -11.47 -15.85 11.71
C SER A 168 -12.54 -15.10 12.50
N GLY A 169 -13.76 -15.65 12.49
CA GLY A 169 -14.87 -15.11 13.29
C GLY A 169 -15.51 -13.87 12.68
N GLU A 170 -15.89 -12.92 13.53
CA GLU A 170 -16.52 -11.66 13.10
C GLU A 170 -15.51 -10.76 12.36
N LEU A 171 -16.05 -9.95 11.45
CA LEU A 171 -15.26 -9.03 10.64
C LEU A 171 -14.69 -7.91 11.52
N GLU A 172 -13.40 -8.00 11.84
CA GLU A 172 -12.67 -6.93 12.53
C GLU A 172 -12.15 -5.89 11.53
N THR A 173 -12.00 -4.63 11.97
CA THR A 173 -11.35 -3.60 11.15
C THR A 173 -9.90 -3.99 10.88
N PRO A 174 -9.44 -3.99 9.62
CA PRO A 174 -8.07 -4.36 9.30
C PRO A 174 -7.07 -3.36 9.90
N ASN A 175 -5.90 -3.87 10.31
CA ASN A 175 -4.79 -3.02 10.70
C ASN A 175 -3.96 -2.68 9.46
N THR A 176 -3.94 -1.40 9.09
CA THR A 176 -3.17 -0.89 7.95
C THR A 176 -2.05 0.01 8.46
N LYS A 177 -0.84 -0.25 7.97
CA LYS A 177 0.36 0.56 8.20
C LYS A 177 0.96 0.99 6.87
N PHE A 178 1.29 2.24 6.75
CA PHE A 178 1.99 2.80 5.60
C PHE A 178 3.21 3.58 6.08
N SER A 179 4.30 3.50 5.32
CA SER A 179 5.46 4.34 5.52
C SER A 179 6.11 4.70 4.20
N ALA A 180 6.62 5.91 4.07
CA ALA A 180 7.40 6.35 2.92
C ALA A 180 8.34 7.49 3.33
N ASN A 181 9.36 7.71 2.51
CA ASN A 181 10.18 8.90 2.54
C ASN A 181 9.64 9.88 1.49
N LEU A 182 9.34 11.10 1.91
CA LEU A 182 8.93 12.21 1.06
C LEU A 182 10.14 13.11 0.83
N LYS A 183 10.51 13.29 -0.44
CA LYS A 183 11.69 14.07 -0.85
C LYS A 183 11.28 15.30 -1.64
N ASP A 184 11.98 16.40 -1.35
CA ASP A 184 11.87 17.70 -2.02
C ASP A 184 10.42 18.13 -2.26
N ALA A 185 9.59 17.93 -1.23
CA ALA A 185 8.16 18.08 -1.37
C ALA A 185 7.68 19.49 -1.06
N LYS A 186 6.54 19.81 -1.65
CA LYS A 186 5.83 21.08 -1.46
C LYS A 186 4.45 20.85 -0.86
N LEU A 187 4.25 21.39 0.34
CA LEU A 187 2.99 21.29 1.06
C LEU A 187 2.21 22.61 1.04
N ASN A 188 0.97 22.55 0.56
CA ASN A 188 -0.02 23.63 0.57
C ASN A 188 -1.12 23.29 1.59
N VAL A 189 -0.82 23.45 2.88
CA VAL A 189 -1.75 23.07 3.95
C VAL A 189 -2.98 23.99 4.01
N ASN A 190 -2.79 25.28 3.72
CA ASN A 190 -3.85 26.29 3.70
C ASN A 190 -3.49 27.39 2.70
N SER A 191 -4.48 27.90 1.95
CA SER A 191 -4.27 28.97 0.96
C SER A 191 -3.83 30.31 1.57
N GLY A 192 -4.08 30.53 2.86
CA GLY A 192 -3.63 31.72 3.59
C GLY A 192 -2.21 31.62 4.13
N TRP A 193 -1.54 30.46 4.00
CA TRP A 193 -0.18 30.25 4.48
C TRP A 193 0.78 30.14 3.30
N ALA A 194 2.03 30.58 3.50
CA ALA A 194 3.08 30.30 2.54
C ALA A 194 3.27 28.77 2.39
N PRO A 195 3.57 28.28 1.18
CA PRO A 195 3.84 26.86 0.97
C PRO A 195 5.07 26.44 1.76
N ILE A 196 5.03 25.22 2.29
CA ILE A 196 6.22 24.58 2.86
C ILE A 196 6.97 23.92 1.71
N THR A 197 8.23 24.29 1.53
CA THR A 197 9.08 23.87 0.42
C THR A 197 10.31 23.12 0.91
N ASP A 198 11.03 22.47 0.00
CA ASP A 198 12.25 21.70 0.25
C ASP A 198 12.08 20.64 1.35
N LEU A 199 10.85 20.12 1.51
CA LEU A 199 10.51 19.23 2.60
C LEU A 199 11.09 17.84 2.34
N ASN A 200 12.01 17.45 3.20
CA ASN A 200 12.49 16.08 3.30
C ASN A 200 11.97 15.47 4.60
N ALA A 201 11.04 14.53 4.48
CA ALA A 201 10.28 13.99 5.60
C ALA A 201 10.07 12.48 5.53
N LYS A 202 9.83 11.88 6.70
CA LYS A 202 9.28 10.54 6.81
C LYS A 202 7.78 10.64 7.04
N VAL A 203 7.02 9.96 6.19
CA VAL A 203 5.56 9.82 6.31
C VAL A 203 5.26 8.46 6.90
N THR A 204 4.40 8.43 7.91
CA THR A 204 3.88 7.19 8.49
C THR A 204 2.38 7.32 8.72
N PHE A 205 1.65 6.26 8.40
CA PHE A 205 0.23 6.15 8.67
C PHE A 205 -0.07 4.80 9.33
N SER A 206 -0.97 4.80 10.30
CA SER A 206 -1.46 3.60 10.96
C SER A 206 -2.93 3.78 11.33
N ASN A 207 -3.81 3.10 10.61
CA ASN A 207 -5.27 3.15 10.74
C ASN A 207 -5.87 4.57 10.67
N ASP A 208 -5.81 5.32 11.76
CA ASP A 208 -6.41 6.65 11.91
C ASP A 208 -5.38 7.71 12.35
N TYR A 209 -4.11 7.32 12.46
CA TYR A 209 -3.00 8.19 12.78
C TYR A 209 -2.14 8.46 11.53
N VAL A 210 -1.88 9.74 11.24
CA VAL A 210 -0.88 10.19 10.27
C VAL A 210 0.19 10.97 11.00
N ASN A 211 1.44 10.78 10.59
CA ASN A 211 2.58 11.57 11.05
C ASN A 211 3.56 11.82 9.91
N ILE A 212 3.94 13.07 9.71
CA ILE A 212 4.91 13.54 8.73
C ILE A 212 5.98 14.28 9.52
N THR A 213 7.18 13.73 9.59
CA THR A 213 8.28 14.35 10.35
C THR A 213 9.45 14.63 9.42
N GLY A 214 9.77 15.91 9.26
CA GLY A 214 10.88 16.43 8.47
C GLY A 214 11.95 17.09 9.31
N LYS A 215 13.18 17.07 8.79
CA LYS A 215 14.35 17.76 9.40
C LYS A 215 14.81 18.96 8.58
N ASN A 216 14.42 19.01 7.30
CA ASN A 216 14.67 20.12 6.41
C ASN A 216 13.34 20.50 5.78
N ALA A 217 12.90 21.72 6.04
CA ALA A 217 11.74 22.33 5.40
C ALA A 217 11.91 23.84 5.42
N LYS A 218 11.22 24.53 4.52
CA LYS A 218 11.26 25.98 4.43
C LYS A 218 9.86 26.55 4.36
N LEU A 219 9.56 27.49 5.25
CA LEU A 219 8.33 28.27 5.26
C LEU A 219 8.68 29.72 4.90
N ASP A 220 8.42 30.11 3.66
CA ASP A 220 8.87 31.39 3.10
C ASP A 220 10.39 31.62 3.30
N VAL A 221 10.81 32.62 4.07
CA VAL A 221 12.23 32.89 4.37
C VAL A 221 12.77 32.10 5.57
N ILE A 222 11.92 31.34 6.26
CA ILE A 222 12.27 30.63 7.50
C ILE A 222 12.68 29.20 7.19
N ASN A 223 13.94 28.86 7.51
CA ASN A 223 14.40 27.48 7.50
C ASN A 223 13.98 26.77 8.79
N LEU A 224 13.25 25.67 8.65
CA LEU A 224 12.81 24.82 9.75
C LEU A 224 13.82 23.68 9.93
N SER A 225 14.44 23.63 11.11
CA SER A 225 15.31 22.53 11.56
C SER A 225 14.53 21.26 11.95
N TYR A 226 13.23 21.41 12.17
CA TYR A 226 12.30 20.33 12.45
C TYR A 226 10.91 20.79 12.03
N PHE A 227 10.18 19.88 11.42
CA PHE A 227 8.79 20.07 11.06
C PHE A 227 8.02 18.79 11.30
N ASN A 228 6.86 18.89 11.94
CA ASN A 228 6.01 17.75 12.22
C ASN A 228 4.55 18.10 11.92
N ILE A 229 3.89 17.28 11.12
CA ILE A 229 2.45 17.28 10.99
C ILE A 229 1.95 15.96 11.55
N SER A 230 0.99 16.01 12.46
CA SER A 230 0.32 14.81 12.92
C SER A 230 -1.17 15.01 13.05
N THR A 231 -1.91 13.93 12.88
CA THR A 231 -3.35 13.91 13.09
C THR A 231 -3.78 12.54 13.61
N ARG A 232 -4.82 12.53 14.43
CA ARG A 232 -5.48 11.34 14.93
C ARG A 232 -6.94 11.39 14.53
N ASN A 233 -7.55 10.21 14.43
CA ASN A 233 -8.97 10.06 14.16
C ASN A 233 -9.39 10.75 12.84
N PHE A 234 -8.57 10.72 11.79
CA PHE A 234 -8.77 11.49 10.53
C PHE A 234 -10.19 11.38 9.92
N ASN A 235 -10.91 10.30 10.21
CA ASN A 235 -12.27 10.03 9.72
C ASN A 235 -13.37 10.35 10.74
N LYS A 236 -13.07 11.10 11.80
CA LYS A 236 -14.02 11.44 12.87
C LYS A 236 -14.16 12.96 13.01
N PRO A 237 -15.34 13.45 13.44
CA PRO A 237 -15.58 14.89 13.63
C PRO A 237 -14.56 15.59 14.55
N GLU A 238 -14.00 14.86 15.50
CA GLU A 238 -13.00 15.32 16.46
C GLU A 238 -11.55 15.29 15.96
N ALA A 239 -11.32 14.98 14.68
CA ALA A 239 -9.98 15.00 14.10
C ALA A 239 -9.33 16.38 14.26
N GLN A 240 -8.10 16.39 14.79
CA GLN A 240 -7.29 17.60 14.90
C GLN A 240 -6.00 17.43 14.12
N LEU A 241 -5.66 18.46 13.34
CA LEU A 241 -4.37 18.57 12.68
C LEU A 241 -3.43 19.38 13.58
N VAL A 242 -2.32 18.78 13.98
CA VAL A 242 -1.28 19.42 14.80
C VAL A 242 -0.06 19.65 13.92
N LEU A 243 0.39 20.91 13.87
CA LEU A 243 1.61 21.31 13.16
C LEU A 243 2.61 21.88 14.16
N ASP A 244 3.79 21.27 14.24
CA ASP A 244 4.91 21.73 15.06
C ASP A 244 6.11 22.07 14.17
N GLY A 245 6.64 23.28 14.31
CA GLY A 245 7.85 23.72 13.63
C GLY A 245 8.90 24.19 14.63
N ARG A 246 10.18 23.90 14.36
CA ARG A 246 11.30 24.47 15.11
C ARG A 246 12.28 25.15 14.17
N PHE A 247 12.58 26.41 14.44
CA PHE A 247 13.64 27.17 13.78
C PHE A 247 14.46 27.91 14.84
N ASN A 248 15.70 28.21 14.49
CA ASN A 248 16.55 29.13 15.23
C ASN A 248 16.91 30.26 14.26
N SER A 249 16.75 31.51 14.69
CA SER A 249 17.02 32.66 13.83
C SER A 249 17.39 33.89 14.66
N ASP A 250 18.51 34.51 14.28
CA ASP A 250 18.90 35.85 14.75
C ASP A 250 18.45 36.95 13.77
N SER A 251 17.63 36.61 12.76
CA SER A 251 17.16 37.54 11.74
C SER A 251 16.03 38.45 12.24
N GLU A 252 16.23 39.76 12.09
CA GLU A 252 15.23 40.80 12.32
C GLU A 252 13.98 40.59 11.42
N THR A 253 14.18 40.13 10.18
CA THR A 253 13.10 39.84 9.22
C THR A 253 12.19 38.72 9.73
N ILE A 254 12.77 37.69 10.34
CA ILE A 254 11.99 36.57 10.93
C ILE A 254 11.23 37.05 12.17
N SER A 255 11.85 37.88 13.01
CA SER A 255 11.16 38.54 14.13
C SER A 255 9.96 39.38 13.68
N GLN A 256 10.07 40.06 12.53
CA GLN A 256 8.96 40.84 11.96
C GLN A 256 7.85 39.95 11.40
N PHE A 257 8.20 38.87 10.69
CA PHE A 257 7.23 37.90 10.18
C PHE A 257 6.37 37.29 11.30
N ILE A 258 7.00 36.87 12.41
CA ILE A 258 6.28 36.30 13.58
C ILE A 258 5.31 37.31 14.18
N LYS A 259 5.69 38.59 14.24
CA LYS A 259 4.82 39.65 14.81
C LYS A 259 3.60 39.97 13.95
N GLN A 260 3.63 39.60 12.67
CA GLN A 260 2.58 39.90 11.69
C GLN A 260 1.65 38.71 11.41
N SER A 261 2.01 37.51 11.89
CA SER A 261 1.26 36.25 11.73
C SER A 261 0.41 35.96 12.96
#